data_AF-A0A950TFE5-F1
#
_entry.id   AF-A0A950TFE5-F1
#
_cell.length_a   1.000
_cell.length_b   1.000
_cell.length_c   1.000
_cell.angle_alpha   90.00
_cell.angle_beta   90.00
_cell.angle_gamma   90.00
#
_symmetry.space_group_name_H-M   'P 1'
#
loop_
_entity.id
_entity.type
_entity.pdbx_description
1 polymer ?
#
loop_
_entity_poly.entity_id
_entity_poly.type
_entity_poly.pdbx_seq_one_letter_code
_entity_poly.pdbx_strand_id
1 'polypeptide(L)'
;MHSPANRNSGAGSLRVRGARLALLSGTALAGAAFCIATSATPALACSPEPCTWIGAQDNSWSQANNWSNGVPGTGDSVLLTNAGSAPTNHDQNPAYNSVTLNPNAAGYTINNVGGNPIVLQSGGSINDNNTAAGSPGDTLNTGLTVNGPATIILASGA
;
A
#
# COMPACT_ATOMS: atom_id res chain seq x y z
N MET A 1 62.71 -16.97 8.88
CA MET A 1 63.08 -17.78 10.05
C MET A 1 61.97 -17.67 11.09
N HIS A 2 61.52 -18.83 11.63
CA HIS A 2 60.79 -19.02 12.90
C HIS A 2 59.39 -18.39 13.11
N SER A 3 58.32 -19.11 12.70
CA SER A 3 57.42 -19.99 13.50
C SER A 3 57.25 -19.72 15.04
N PRO A 4 56.23 -20.29 15.73
CA PRO A 4 54.78 -19.98 15.81
C PRO A 4 54.23 -19.97 17.28
N ALA A 5 52.92 -19.79 17.53
CA ALA A 5 52.08 -20.44 18.59
C ALA A 5 50.74 -19.66 18.78
N ASN A 6 49.53 -20.23 18.63
CA ASN A 6 48.85 -21.28 19.41
C ASN A 6 48.47 -20.84 20.85
N ARG A 7 47.15 -20.69 21.14
CA ARG A 7 46.38 -21.51 22.10
C ARG A 7 45.02 -20.93 22.52
N ASN A 8 44.13 -21.88 22.86
CA ASN A 8 43.06 -21.85 23.86
C ASN A 8 41.60 -21.62 23.43
N SER A 9 41.01 -22.71 22.92
CA SER A 9 40.10 -23.59 23.67
C SER A 9 39.26 -22.96 24.81
N GLY A 10 37.97 -22.79 24.56
CA GLY A 10 36.94 -22.56 25.59
C GLY A 10 35.72 -23.45 25.35
N ALA A 11 35.83 -24.73 25.68
CA ALA A 11 34.70 -25.67 25.67
C ALA A 11 33.78 -25.37 26.87
N GLY A 12 32.73 -24.58 26.62
CA GLY A 12 31.66 -24.33 27.58
C GLY A 12 30.73 -25.54 27.68
N SER A 13 30.85 -26.25 28.81
CA SER A 13 29.99 -27.36 29.22
C SER A 13 28.51 -26.93 29.32
N LEU A 14 27.68 -27.41 28.38
CA LEU A 14 26.23 -27.25 28.44
C LEU A 14 25.67 -28.29 29.43
N ARG A 15 25.36 -27.83 30.64
CA ARG A 15 24.73 -28.67 31.68
C ARG A 15 23.29 -28.97 31.29
N VAL A 16 23.04 -30.20 30.83
CA VAL A 16 21.70 -30.79 30.74
C VAL A 16 21.20 -31.04 32.16
N ARG A 17 20.30 -30.18 32.63
CA ARG A 17 19.50 -30.45 33.83
C ARG A 17 18.19 -31.07 33.36
N GLY A 18 18.05 -32.37 33.62
CA GLY A 18 16.77 -33.04 33.51
C GLY A 18 15.79 -32.52 34.56
N ALA A 19 14.51 -32.57 34.23
CA ALA A 19 13.47 -32.95 35.18
C ALA A 19 12.10 -33.01 34.48
N ARG A 20 11.49 -34.21 34.62
CA ARG A 20 10.07 -34.46 34.86
C ARG A 20 9.13 -34.26 33.66
N LEU A 21 9.01 -35.37 32.91
CA LEU A 21 7.85 -35.66 32.09
C LEU A 21 6.66 -35.98 33.03
N ALA A 22 5.84 -34.97 33.32
CA ALA A 22 4.56 -35.17 33.98
C ALA A 22 3.55 -35.63 32.93
N LEU A 23 3.08 -36.88 33.05
CA LEU A 23 2.01 -37.43 32.23
C LEU A 23 0.69 -36.81 32.72
N LEU A 24 0.36 -35.60 32.24
CA LEU A 24 -0.97 -35.05 32.40
C LEU A 24 -1.90 -35.78 31.42
N SER A 25 -2.71 -36.69 31.94
CA SER A 25 -3.87 -37.24 31.25
C SER A 25 -4.94 -36.15 31.09
N GLY A 26 -4.71 -35.27 30.12
CA GLY A 26 -5.69 -34.28 29.68
C GLY A 26 -6.61 -34.93 28.65
N THR A 27 -7.89 -35.03 28.97
CA THR A 27 -8.96 -35.25 27.99
C THR A 27 -8.88 -34.15 26.94
N ALA A 28 -8.38 -34.50 25.75
CA ALA A 28 -8.36 -33.60 24.61
C ALA A 28 -9.81 -33.33 24.19
N LEU A 29 -10.36 -32.20 24.61
CA LEU A 29 -11.57 -31.66 24.01
C LEU A 29 -11.16 -31.28 22.58
N ALA A 30 -11.55 -32.09 21.60
CA ALA A 30 -11.39 -31.80 20.18
C ALA A 30 -12.28 -30.59 19.84
N GLY A 31 -11.79 -29.39 20.14
CA GLY A 31 -12.35 -28.15 19.62
C GLY A 31 -12.11 -28.13 18.12
N ALA A 32 -13.14 -28.44 17.34
CA ALA A 32 -13.12 -28.20 15.92
C ALA A 32 -12.91 -26.70 15.71
N ALA A 33 -11.69 -26.31 15.32
CA ALA A 33 -11.39 -24.97 14.89
C ALA A 33 -12.19 -24.73 13.60
N PHE A 34 -13.34 -24.08 13.72
CA PHE A 34 -14.13 -23.61 12.60
C PHE A 34 -13.41 -22.40 12.00
N CYS A 35 -12.48 -22.66 11.08
CA CYS A 35 -11.85 -21.62 10.28
C CYS A 35 -12.91 -21.07 9.32
N ILE A 36 -13.50 -19.92 9.67
CA ILE A 36 -14.27 -19.12 8.73
C ILE A 36 -13.26 -18.58 7.72
N ALA A 37 -13.12 -19.26 6.59
CA ALA A 37 -12.40 -18.73 5.45
C ALA A 37 -13.24 -17.57 4.91
N THR A 38 -12.95 -16.35 5.36
CA THR A 38 -13.44 -15.14 4.70
C THR A 38 -12.74 -15.06 3.35
N SER A 39 -13.37 -15.63 2.32
CA SER A 39 -12.95 -15.36 0.95
C SER A 39 -13.05 -13.87 0.73
N ALA A 40 -11.93 -13.20 0.43
CA ALA A 40 -11.95 -11.81 0.02
C ALA A 40 -12.90 -11.68 -1.17
N THR A 41 -14.05 -11.07 -0.95
CA THR A 41 -14.95 -10.70 -2.04
C THR A 41 -14.15 -9.78 -2.96
N PRO A 42 -13.98 -10.12 -4.25
CA PRO A 42 -13.30 -9.22 -5.17
C PRO A 42 -14.03 -7.87 -5.10
N ALA A 43 -13.28 -6.82 -4.76
CA ALA A 43 -13.81 -5.47 -4.83
C ALA A 43 -14.29 -5.26 -6.27
N LEU A 44 -15.55 -4.89 -6.43
CA LEU A 44 -16.08 -4.53 -7.74
C LEU A 44 -15.24 -3.36 -8.25
N ALA A 45 -14.64 -3.54 -9.44
CA ALA A 45 -13.95 -2.46 -10.15
C ALA A 45 -14.89 -1.26 -10.27
N CYS A 46 -14.34 -0.05 -10.22
CA CYS A 46 -15.18 1.12 -10.16
C CYS A 46 -15.95 1.30 -11.47
N SER A 47 -17.23 1.66 -11.38
CA SER A 47 -18.06 1.91 -12.56
C SER A 47 -19.15 2.92 -12.24
N PRO A 48 -19.24 4.05 -12.97
CA PRO A 48 -18.41 4.43 -14.13
C PRO A 48 -17.00 4.93 -13.76
N GLU A 49 -16.07 4.80 -14.70
CA GLU A 49 -14.70 5.35 -14.65
C GLU A 49 -14.72 6.88 -14.95
N PRO A 50 -13.83 7.69 -14.34
CA PRO A 50 -12.79 7.35 -13.36
C PRO A 50 -13.31 7.19 -11.93
N CYS A 51 -12.61 6.38 -11.14
CA CYS A 51 -12.87 6.25 -9.72
C CYS A 51 -12.44 7.55 -9.04
N THR A 52 -13.39 8.31 -8.52
CA THR A 52 -13.10 9.64 -7.95
C THR A 52 -12.91 9.54 -6.45
N TRP A 53 -11.77 10.01 -5.95
CA TRP A 53 -11.52 10.15 -4.52
C TRP A 53 -12.42 11.24 -3.95
N ILE A 54 -13.17 10.91 -2.90
CA ILE A 54 -14.04 11.82 -2.15
C ILE A 54 -13.63 11.93 -0.68
N GLY A 55 -12.77 11.02 -0.19
CA GLY A 55 -12.16 11.08 1.15
C GLY A 55 -13.16 11.14 2.31
N ALA A 56 -14.31 10.49 2.18
CA ALA A 56 -15.44 10.69 3.10
C ALA A 56 -15.26 10.06 4.48
N GLN A 57 -14.40 9.05 4.63
CA GLN A 57 -14.23 8.31 5.87
C GLN A 57 -12.82 8.48 6.47
N ASP A 58 -11.79 8.17 5.70
CA ASP A 58 -10.38 8.19 6.15
C ASP A 58 -9.43 8.37 4.97
N ASN A 59 -8.14 8.06 5.15
CA ASN A 59 -7.10 8.22 4.14
C ASN A 59 -6.70 6.93 3.40
N SER A 60 -7.40 5.81 3.63
CA SER A 60 -7.07 4.50 3.07
C SER A 60 -7.71 4.28 1.71
N TRP A 61 -6.93 3.80 0.73
CA TRP A 61 -7.41 3.55 -0.63
C TRP A 61 -8.34 2.34 -0.70
N SER A 62 -8.15 1.35 0.17
CA SER A 62 -9.03 0.18 0.25
C SER A 62 -10.44 0.50 0.77
N GLN A 63 -10.68 1.69 1.34
CA GLN A 63 -11.99 2.06 1.86
C GLN A 63 -12.95 2.50 0.76
N ALA A 64 -13.98 1.71 0.50
CA ALA A 64 -15.01 2.00 -0.50
C ALA A 64 -15.70 3.35 -0.29
N ASN A 65 -15.90 3.77 0.96
CA ASN A 65 -16.55 5.06 1.26
C ASN A 65 -15.69 6.28 0.87
N ASN A 66 -14.40 6.09 0.62
CA ASN A 66 -13.53 7.16 0.14
C ASN A 66 -13.60 7.36 -1.38
N TRP A 67 -14.38 6.53 -2.09
CA TRP A 67 -14.53 6.58 -3.55
C TRP A 67 -15.98 6.77 -3.97
N SER A 68 -16.21 7.57 -5.03
CA SER A 68 -17.55 7.83 -5.53
C SER A 68 -18.24 6.59 -6.11
N ASN A 69 -17.48 5.73 -6.78
CA ASN A 69 -18.02 4.65 -7.63
C ASN A 69 -17.37 3.27 -7.33
N GLY A 70 -16.82 3.09 -6.13
CA GLY A 70 -16.12 1.87 -5.73
C GLY A 70 -14.60 2.00 -5.73
N VAL A 71 -13.95 1.03 -5.11
CA VAL A 71 -12.50 1.01 -4.89
C VAL A 71 -11.78 0.69 -6.22
N PRO A 72 -10.80 1.50 -6.65
CA PRO A 72 -10.05 1.26 -7.88
C PRO A 72 -9.31 -0.09 -7.88
N GLY A 73 -9.45 -0.84 -8.96
CA GLY A 73 -8.71 -2.06 -9.25
C GLY A 73 -7.60 -1.87 -10.30
N THR A 74 -6.96 -2.99 -10.68
CA THR A 74 -5.99 -3.00 -11.79
C THR A 74 -6.69 -2.70 -13.11
N GLY A 75 -6.13 -1.78 -13.89
CA GLY A 75 -6.67 -1.31 -15.16
C GLY A 75 -7.62 -0.13 -15.05
N ASP A 76 -8.01 0.27 -13.84
CA ASP A 76 -8.91 1.40 -13.64
C ASP A 76 -8.13 2.74 -13.70
N SER A 77 -8.86 3.82 -14.01
CA SER A 77 -8.37 5.19 -13.85
C SER A 77 -8.85 5.82 -12.55
N VAL A 78 -7.95 6.56 -11.92
CA VAL A 78 -8.16 7.22 -10.64
C VAL A 78 -8.20 8.73 -10.86
N LEU A 79 -9.21 9.39 -10.29
CA LEU A 79 -9.29 10.84 -10.21
C LEU A 79 -9.12 11.27 -8.76
N LEU A 80 -7.99 11.87 -8.45
CA LEU A 80 -7.68 12.37 -7.12
C LEU A 80 -8.08 13.82 -7.01
N THR A 81 -8.97 14.09 -6.06
CA THR A 81 -9.46 15.42 -5.76
C THR A 81 -9.01 15.84 -4.36
N ASN A 82 -8.95 17.14 -4.09
CA ASN A 82 -8.70 17.66 -2.75
C ASN A 82 -9.97 17.66 -1.87
N ALA A 83 -10.80 16.62 -2.02
CA ALA A 83 -11.99 16.43 -1.23
C ALA A 83 -11.71 15.56 0.01
N GLY A 84 -12.33 15.93 1.13
CA GLY A 84 -12.30 15.15 2.35
C GLY A 84 -10.89 14.94 2.92
N SER A 85 -10.64 13.74 3.44
CA SER A 85 -9.32 13.32 3.89
C SER A 85 -8.40 13.05 2.70
N ALA A 86 -7.17 13.54 2.73
CA ALA A 86 -6.19 13.28 1.66
C ALA A 86 -5.83 11.78 1.57
N PRO A 87 -5.60 11.23 0.36
CA PRO A 87 -5.34 9.80 0.13
C PRO A 87 -3.88 9.40 0.45
N THR A 88 -3.47 9.60 1.71
CA THR A 88 -2.08 9.46 2.17
C THR A 88 -1.67 8.03 2.51
N ASN A 89 -2.56 7.05 2.42
CA ASN A 89 -2.26 5.65 2.71
C ASN A 89 -2.69 4.76 1.54
N HIS A 90 -1.83 4.63 0.54
CA HIS A 90 -2.07 3.73 -0.59
C HIS A 90 -1.84 2.28 -0.14
N ASP A 91 -2.80 1.73 0.61
CA ASP A 91 -2.77 0.40 1.22
C ASP A 91 -3.14 -0.73 0.25
N GLN A 92 -3.29 -0.41 -1.03
CA GLN A 92 -3.54 -1.33 -2.12
C GLN A 92 -2.34 -1.37 -3.09
N ASN A 93 -2.30 -2.35 -4.00
CA ASN A 93 -1.24 -2.43 -5.02
C ASN A 93 -1.74 -2.81 -6.44
N PRO A 94 -2.82 -2.20 -6.95
CA PRO A 94 -3.23 -2.39 -8.34
C PRO A 94 -2.33 -1.61 -9.31
N ALA A 95 -2.27 -2.08 -10.55
CA ALA A 95 -1.63 -1.34 -11.64
C ALA A 95 -2.69 -0.51 -12.39
N TYR A 96 -2.66 0.80 -12.22
CA TYR A 96 -3.65 1.72 -12.78
C TYR A 96 -3.42 2.01 -14.26
N ASN A 97 -4.50 2.30 -14.98
CA ASN A 97 -4.45 2.84 -16.33
C ASN A 97 -4.09 4.32 -16.32
N SER A 98 -4.72 5.11 -15.45
CA SER A 98 -4.33 6.51 -15.27
C SER A 98 -4.55 6.99 -13.84
N VAL A 99 -3.78 8.00 -13.44
CA VAL A 99 -3.98 8.76 -12.21
C VAL A 99 -4.04 10.23 -12.60
N THR A 100 -5.19 10.86 -12.39
CA THR A 100 -5.38 12.29 -12.63
C THR A 100 -5.38 13.04 -11.30
N LEU A 101 -4.53 14.07 -11.18
CA LEU A 101 -4.59 15.02 -10.08
C LEU A 101 -5.46 16.20 -10.53
N ASN A 102 -6.59 16.43 -9.87
CA ASN A 102 -7.47 17.55 -10.20
C ASN A 102 -8.15 18.13 -8.94
N PRO A 103 -7.40 18.81 -8.07
CA PRO A 103 -7.94 19.37 -6.85
C PRO A 103 -8.83 20.61 -7.07
N ASN A 104 -8.77 21.25 -8.24
CA ASN A 104 -9.57 22.43 -8.64
C ASN A 104 -9.61 23.61 -7.65
N ALA A 105 -8.65 23.76 -6.71
CA ALA A 105 -8.61 24.90 -5.80
C ALA A 105 -7.29 25.12 -5.05
N ALA A 106 -6.62 24.04 -4.61
CA ALA A 106 -5.39 24.11 -3.81
C ALA A 106 -4.48 22.93 -4.12
N GLY A 107 -3.18 23.09 -3.87
CA GLY A 107 -2.16 22.10 -4.17
C GLY A 107 -2.45 20.78 -3.50
N TYR A 108 -2.29 19.71 -4.25
CA TYR A 108 -2.62 18.38 -3.80
C TYR A 108 -1.37 17.62 -3.39
N THR A 109 -1.27 17.23 -2.12
CA THR A 109 -0.16 16.39 -1.66
C THR A 109 -0.64 14.97 -1.38
N ILE A 110 -0.15 14.02 -2.17
CA ILE A 110 -0.23 12.59 -1.84
C ILE A 110 1.03 12.27 -1.05
N ASN A 111 0.90 12.17 0.27
CA ASN A 111 2.00 11.78 1.13
C ASN A 111 1.84 10.33 1.54
N ASN A 112 2.50 9.41 0.85
CA ASN A 112 2.32 7.99 1.13
C ASN A 112 3.20 7.55 2.31
N VAL A 113 2.65 7.68 3.52
CA VAL A 113 3.36 7.34 4.76
C VAL A 113 3.12 5.87 5.08
N GLY A 114 3.94 5.00 4.49
CA GLY A 114 3.93 3.55 4.77
C GLY A 114 3.00 2.70 3.90
N GLY A 115 2.39 3.27 2.86
CA GLY A 115 1.67 2.51 1.84
C GLY A 115 2.56 2.04 0.67
N ASN A 116 1.93 1.40 -0.31
CA ASN A 116 2.55 0.88 -1.53
C ASN A 116 2.80 1.98 -2.57
N PRO A 117 3.79 1.84 -3.47
CA PRO A 117 3.95 2.76 -4.58
C PRO A 117 2.70 2.82 -5.46
N ILE A 118 2.49 3.93 -6.16
CA ILE A 118 1.54 3.98 -7.28
C ILE A 118 2.13 3.14 -8.40
N VAL A 119 1.36 2.18 -8.93
CA VAL A 119 1.79 1.33 -10.04
C VAL A 119 1.01 1.73 -11.29
N LEU A 120 1.70 1.99 -12.40
CA LEU A 120 1.10 2.20 -13.71
C LEU A 120 1.29 0.95 -14.57
N GLN A 121 0.24 0.55 -15.29
CA GLN A 121 0.34 -0.48 -16.31
C GLN A 121 1.08 0.04 -17.56
N SER A 122 1.47 -0.86 -18.47
CA SER A 122 2.04 -0.48 -19.77
C SER A 122 1.05 0.40 -20.53
N GLY A 123 1.52 1.56 -20.99
CA GLY A 123 0.70 2.59 -21.65
C GLY A 123 -0.02 3.53 -20.68
N GLY A 124 0.16 3.34 -19.36
CA GLY A 124 -0.52 4.15 -18.35
C GLY A 124 -0.01 5.59 -18.25
N SER A 125 -0.73 6.42 -17.49
CA SER A 125 -0.37 7.83 -17.35
C SER A 125 -0.62 8.44 -15.98
N ILE A 126 0.17 9.47 -15.65
CA ILE A 126 -0.17 10.45 -14.61
C ILE A 126 -0.46 11.77 -15.33
N ASN A 127 -1.60 12.37 -15.01
CA ASN A 127 -1.99 13.66 -15.55
C ASN A 127 -2.30 14.64 -14.42
N ASP A 128 -1.43 15.61 -14.22
CA ASP A 128 -1.74 16.76 -13.37
C ASP A 128 -2.53 17.77 -14.19
N ASN A 129 -3.81 17.95 -13.85
CA ASN A 129 -4.74 18.90 -14.47
C ASN A 129 -5.05 20.07 -13.55
N ASN A 130 -4.31 20.25 -12.45
CA ASN A 130 -4.51 21.38 -11.57
C ASN A 130 -4.11 22.68 -12.29
N THR A 131 -5.10 23.48 -12.66
CA THR A 131 -4.90 24.77 -13.36
C THR A 131 -5.21 25.97 -12.48
N ALA A 132 -5.42 25.77 -11.18
CA ALA A 132 -5.72 26.84 -10.24
C ALA A 132 -4.51 27.77 -10.08
N ALA A 133 -4.64 29.02 -10.52
CA ALA A 133 -3.58 30.03 -10.42
C ALA A 133 -3.20 30.30 -8.95
N GLY A 134 -1.89 30.30 -8.64
CA GLY A 134 -1.39 30.50 -7.28
C GLY A 134 -1.62 29.32 -6.33
N SER A 135 -2.06 28.18 -6.85
CA SER A 135 -2.11 26.93 -6.09
C SER A 135 -0.67 26.51 -5.74
N PRO A 136 -0.38 26.06 -4.49
CA PRO A 136 0.86 25.33 -4.26
C PRO A 136 0.91 24.15 -5.25
N GLY A 137 2.08 23.85 -5.82
CA GLY A 137 2.17 22.77 -6.81
C GLY A 137 1.68 21.44 -6.25
N ASP A 138 1.12 20.58 -7.10
CA ASP A 138 0.75 19.23 -6.71
C ASP A 138 2.03 18.42 -6.42
N THR A 139 2.00 17.63 -5.36
CA THR A 139 3.13 16.85 -4.88
C THR A 139 2.73 15.38 -4.73
N LEU A 140 3.36 14.50 -5.51
CA LEU A 140 3.34 13.07 -5.26
C LEU A 140 4.56 12.66 -4.43
N ASN A 141 4.41 12.60 -3.10
CA ASN A 141 5.42 12.07 -2.19
C ASN A 141 5.16 10.57 -1.95
N THR A 142 5.31 9.77 -3.00
CA THR A 142 5.17 8.31 -2.98
C THR A 142 6.13 7.67 -3.98
N GLY A 143 6.36 6.36 -3.86
CA GLY A 143 7.03 5.61 -4.91
C GLY A 143 6.16 5.50 -6.17
N LEU A 144 6.79 5.47 -7.34
CA LEU A 144 6.15 5.22 -8.62
C LEU A 144 6.80 3.99 -9.27
N THR A 145 5.98 2.98 -9.58
CA THR A 145 6.38 1.80 -10.35
C THR A 145 5.73 1.88 -11.72
N VAL A 146 6.51 1.69 -12.79
CA VAL A 146 6.01 1.76 -14.16
C VAL A 146 6.25 0.42 -14.85
N ASN A 147 5.17 -0.30 -15.18
CA ASN A 147 5.23 -1.63 -15.82
C ASN A 147 5.23 -1.52 -17.35
N GLY A 148 6.15 -0.73 -17.92
CA GLY A 148 6.27 -0.52 -19.36
C GLY A 148 6.41 0.97 -19.74
N PRO A 149 6.12 1.35 -20.99
CA PRO A 149 6.01 2.76 -21.37
C PRO A 149 4.92 3.44 -20.54
N ALA A 150 5.15 4.67 -20.07
CA ALA A 150 4.12 5.50 -19.45
C ALA A 150 4.36 6.98 -19.76
N THR A 151 3.31 7.77 -19.60
CA THR A 151 3.36 9.22 -19.81
C THR A 151 3.09 9.96 -18.51
N ILE A 152 3.93 10.94 -18.19
CA ILE A 152 3.67 11.88 -17.08
C ILE A 152 3.46 13.24 -17.72
N ILE A 153 2.25 13.76 -17.58
CA ILE A 153 1.87 15.10 -18.03
C ILE A 153 1.73 15.96 -16.79
N LEU A 154 2.51 17.04 -16.74
CA LEU A 154 2.44 18.02 -15.68
C LEU A 154 1.78 19.27 -16.26
N ALA A 155 0.67 19.71 -15.67
CA ALA A 155 0.13 21.03 -15.99
C ALA A 155 1.22 22.07 -15.72
N SER A 156 1.48 22.91 -16.71
CA SER A 156 2.32 24.09 -16.54
C SER A 156 1.52 25.13 -15.74
N GLY A 157 1.44 24.98 -14.42
CA GLY A 157 0.52 25.79 -13.62
C GLY A 157 0.78 25.78 -12.13
N ALA A 158 1.88 26.41 -11.72
CA ALA A 158 1.95 27.18 -10.48
C ALA A 158 2.51 28.57 -10.80
#